data_AF-V7DBV8-F1
#
_entry.id   AF-V7DBV8-F1
#
_cell.length_a   1.000
_cell.length_b   1.000
_cell.length_c   1.000
_cell.angle_alpha   90.00
_cell.angle_beta   90.00
_cell.angle_gamma   90.00
#
_symmetry.space_group_name_H-M   'P 1'
#
loop_
_entity.id
_entity.type
_entity.pdbx_description
1 polymer ?
#
loop_
_entity_poly.entity_id
_entity_poly.type
_entity_poly.pdbx_seq_one_letter_code
_entity_poly.pdbx_strand_id
1 'polypeptide(L)'
;MSIKFATQATAETRYVQNCEAPSFRDFYTNILEPQRISENKDGQTFTPSFFRAPERNIDNVIGISMVIFDVDQKPTDDQVNLEELEDALIDLNWEHGIYTSFSNTAACPRFRVVLPLDRPVHPEEFLTVSAAALEALDEFLDGRLLKVIDGCWRETSRCYYTFTTHPDRRNGAISFYNPGEPLNTLDLKMARSNYGIDAQYTKAMKPRQPGTAVGAQGRSMELNRILGGMFRSATEAQIVDKILQVDQEQNPGNEYFRDKSYARHRPRPGESADAAALRACRSWVKSHLNWLRRKARGIDTTVVNKKAQSREPMPNHEALIRLKNLQQGKTKAGGDTALAEFEIVSGEHAGRHVWHRFYGQGNHPTAIKISNEMLEKLKTAANLPSASFADVLKARDVVVHARIKLKPGTNGFPAQNEVGTFFTQA
;
A
#
# COMPACT_ATOMS: atom_id res chain seq x y z
N MET A 1 -21.78 1.57 -2.12
CA MET A 1 -22.48 2.16 -3.28
C MET A 1 -22.41 1.16 -4.42
N SER A 2 -23.47 1.01 -5.23
CA SER A 2 -23.46 0.03 -6.32
C SER A 2 -22.60 0.51 -7.49
N ILE A 3 -21.85 -0.41 -8.08
CA ILE A 3 -20.95 -0.15 -9.21
C ILE A 3 -21.67 -0.56 -10.49
N LYS A 4 -21.94 0.41 -11.36
CA LYS A 4 -22.49 0.17 -12.70
C LYS A 4 -21.37 0.13 -13.74
N PHE A 5 -21.36 -0.91 -14.55
CA PHE A 5 -20.33 -1.16 -15.54
C PHE A 5 -20.95 -1.94 -16.71
N ALA A 6 -20.16 -2.25 -17.72
CA ALA A 6 -20.61 -3.14 -18.78
C ALA A 6 -19.58 -4.20 -19.11
N THR A 7 -20.02 -5.38 -19.53
CA THR A 7 -19.16 -6.50 -19.93
C THR A 7 -19.34 -6.86 -21.40
N GLN A 8 -18.31 -7.47 -21.98
CA GLN A 8 -18.31 -7.98 -23.35
C GLN A 8 -17.56 -9.30 -23.41
N ALA A 9 -18.00 -10.21 -24.27
CA ALA A 9 -17.35 -11.51 -24.45
C ALA A 9 -15.91 -11.39 -24.95
N THR A 10 -15.66 -10.44 -25.87
CA THR A 10 -14.32 -10.14 -26.40
C THR A 10 -14.16 -8.64 -26.65
N ALA A 11 -12.92 -8.16 -26.79
CA ALA A 11 -12.63 -6.77 -27.13
C ALA A 11 -13.10 -6.36 -28.54
N GLU A 12 -13.23 -7.33 -29.46
CA GLU A 12 -13.66 -7.12 -30.85
C GLU A 12 -15.17 -6.89 -30.95
N THR A 13 -15.95 -7.51 -30.05
CA THR A 13 -17.39 -7.27 -30.00
C THR A 13 -17.67 -5.83 -29.58
N ARG A 14 -18.58 -5.16 -30.28
CA ARG A 14 -19.11 -3.85 -29.84
C ARG A 14 -20.33 -3.98 -28.93
N TYR A 15 -21.00 -5.12 -28.94
CA TYR A 15 -22.12 -5.35 -28.05
C TYR A 15 -21.67 -5.35 -26.59
N VAL A 16 -22.39 -4.63 -25.73
CA VAL A 16 -22.12 -4.55 -24.29
C VAL A 16 -23.35 -4.98 -23.50
N GLN A 17 -23.12 -5.67 -22.39
CA GLN A 17 -24.16 -5.95 -21.40
C GLN A 17 -23.92 -5.06 -20.18
N ASN A 18 -24.85 -4.14 -19.90
CA ASN A 18 -24.80 -3.39 -18.65
C ASN A 18 -25.00 -4.33 -17.45
N CYS A 19 -24.19 -4.14 -16.43
CA CYS A 19 -24.16 -4.90 -15.19
C CYS A 19 -24.14 -3.96 -14.00
N GLU A 20 -24.54 -4.47 -12.84
CA GLU A 20 -24.50 -3.74 -11.58
C GLU A 20 -24.01 -4.69 -10.48
N ALA A 21 -23.00 -4.25 -9.73
CA ALA A 21 -22.52 -4.92 -8.54
C ALA A 21 -22.97 -4.15 -7.29
N PRO A 22 -23.39 -4.81 -6.19
CA PRO A 22 -23.85 -4.11 -4.98
C PRO A 22 -22.78 -3.25 -4.31
N SER A 23 -21.50 -3.62 -4.46
CA SER A 23 -20.33 -2.89 -3.97
C SER A 23 -19.14 -3.02 -4.92
N PHE A 24 -18.11 -2.20 -4.73
CA PHE A 24 -16.87 -2.35 -5.48
C PHE A 24 -16.12 -3.64 -5.13
N ARG A 25 -16.17 -4.08 -3.87
CA ARG A 25 -15.70 -5.41 -3.47
C ARG A 25 -16.40 -6.53 -4.24
N ASP A 26 -17.73 -6.46 -4.40
CA ASP A 26 -18.46 -7.46 -5.18
C ASP A 26 -18.09 -7.42 -6.66
N PHE A 27 -17.91 -6.23 -7.23
CA PHE A 27 -17.40 -6.09 -8.59
C PHE A 27 -16.02 -6.73 -8.72
N TYR A 28 -15.10 -6.42 -7.81
CA TYR A 28 -13.74 -6.97 -7.80
C TYR A 28 -13.78 -8.50 -7.73
N THR A 29 -14.45 -9.07 -6.73
CA THR A 29 -14.48 -10.53 -6.51
C THR A 29 -15.10 -11.30 -7.68
N ASN A 30 -16.08 -10.72 -8.37
CA ASN A 30 -16.76 -11.43 -9.46
C ASN A 30 -16.15 -11.15 -10.85
N ILE A 31 -15.47 -10.02 -11.05
CA ILE A 31 -15.01 -9.57 -12.38
C ILE A 31 -13.48 -9.52 -12.50
N LEU A 32 -12.78 -9.12 -11.44
CA LEU A 32 -11.33 -8.86 -11.49
C LEU A 32 -10.48 -9.93 -10.78
N GLU A 33 -10.99 -10.52 -9.70
CA GLU A 33 -10.30 -11.57 -8.95
C GLU A 33 -10.15 -12.89 -9.72
N PRO A 34 -11.16 -13.37 -10.50
CA PRO A 34 -11.06 -14.65 -11.17
C PRO A 34 -9.97 -14.64 -12.25
N GLN A 35 -8.88 -15.38 -12.00
CA GLN A 35 -7.79 -15.54 -12.96
C GLN A 35 -8.19 -16.47 -14.10
N ARG A 36 -8.06 -15.99 -15.35
CA ARG A 36 -8.10 -16.82 -16.55
C ARG A 36 -6.69 -17.05 -17.08
N ILE A 37 -6.32 -18.31 -17.32
CA ILE A 37 -5.02 -18.65 -17.93
C ILE A 37 -5.27 -18.94 -19.42
N SER A 38 -4.54 -18.27 -20.30
CA SER A 38 -4.66 -18.44 -21.76
C SER A 38 -3.34 -18.15 -22.47
N GLU A 39 -3.02 -18.89 -23.53
CA GLU A 39 -1.87 -18.59 -24.41
C GLU A 39 -2.11 -17.35 -25.28
N ASN A 40 -3.37 -16.99 -25.52
CA ASN A 40 -3.75 -15.87 -26.37
C ASN A 40 -4.24 -14.68 -25.54
N LYS A 41 -4.08 -13.47 -26.09
CA LYS A 41 -4.68 -12.25 -25.51
C LYS A 41 -6.16 -12.17 -25.88
N ASP A 42 -6.94 -13.03 -25.26
CA ASP A 42 -8.37 -13.20 -25.48
C ASP A 42 -9.15 -13.18 -24.15
N GLY A 43 -10.47 -13.26 -24.25
CA GLY A 43 -11.36 -13.36 -23.10
C GLY A 43 -12.21 -12.12 -22.85
N GLN A 44 -12.95 -12.20 -21.75
CA GLN A 44 -13.93 -11.20 -21.36
C GLN A 44 -13.28 -9.84 -21.12
N THR A 45 -14.00 -8.79 -21.48
CA THR A 45 -13.63 -7.43 -21.14
C THR A 45 -14.74 -6.76 -20.36
N PHE A 46 -14.38 -5.69 -19.65
CA PHE A 46 -15.33 -4.79 -19.03
C PHE A 46 -15.00 -3.34 -19.38
N THR A 47 -16.00 -2.48 -19.28
CA THR A 47 -15.89 -1.03 -19.40
C THR A 47 -16.33 -0.43 -18.07
N PRO A 48 -15.65 0.61 -17.53
CA PRO A 48 -16.08 1.27 -16.29
C PRO A 48 -17.40 2.05 -16.40
N SER A 49 -17.99 2.02 -17.59
CA SER A 49 -19.14 2.82 -18.02
C SER A 49 -20.34 1.93 -18.31
N PHE A 50 -21.52 2.52 -18.24
CA PHE A 50 -22.77 1.89 -18.63
C PHE A 50 -23.49 2.72 -19.71
N PHE A 51 -24.22 2.02 -20.57
CA PHE A 51 -24.61 2.54 -21.87
C PHE A 51 -26.14 2.60 -22.04
N ARG A 52 -26.63 3.55 -22.85
CA ARG A 52 -28.05 3.64 -23.21
C ARG A 52 -28.46 2.52 -24.16
N ALA A 53 -27.71 2.40 -25.26
CA ALA A 53 -27.81 1.29 -26.17
C ALA A 53 -26.73 0.26 -25.84
N PRO A 54 -26.95 -1.04 -26.07
CA PRO A 54 -26.00 -2.10 -25.76
C PRO A 54 -24.85 -2.15 -26.79
N GLU A 55 -24.26 -1.00 -27.12
CA GLU A 55 -23.12 -0.87 -28.01
C GLU A 55 -22.05 0.07 -27.40
N ARG A 56 -20.79 -0.41 -27.39
CA ARG A 56 -19.59 0.32 -26.94
C ARG A 56 -19.25 1.45 -27.90
N ASN A 57 -19.99 2.54 -27.78
CA ASN A 57 -19.76 3.82 -28.43
C ASN A 57 -19.76 4.92 -27.36
N ILE A 58 -18.89 5.91 -27.51
CA ILE A 58 -18.78 7.05 -26.61
C ILE A 58 -20.11 7.80 -26.47
N ASP A 59 -20.87 7.93 -27.57
CA ASP A 59 -22.17 8.61 -27.61
C ASP A 59 -23.27 7.87 -26.83
N ASN A 60 -23.05 6.57 -26.58
CA ASN A 60 -23.98 5.74 -25.83
C ASN A 60 -23.70 5.75 -24.33
N VAL A 61 -22.58 6.31 -23.86
CA VAL A 61 -22.23 6.32 -22.43
C VAL A 61 -23.17 7.24 -21.66
N ILE A 62 -23.85 6.71 -20.63
CA ILE A 62 -24.71 7.50 -19.73
C ILE A 62 -23.94 7.92 -18.48
N GLY A 63 -23.01 7.08 -18.02
CA GLY A 63 -22.21 7.39 -16.85
C GLY A 63 -21.06 6.42 -16.66
N ILE A 64 -20.11 6.84 -15.83
CA ILE A 64 -18.89 6.11 -15.52
C ILE A 64 -18.79 5.97 -14.00
N SER A 65 -18.60 4.75 -13.50
CA SER A 65 -18.57 4.48 -12.05
C SER A 65 -17.17 4.27 -11.49
N MET A 66 -16.14 4.20 -12.34
CA MET A 66 -14.77 3.90 -11.95
C MET A 66 -13.76 4.67 -12.81
N VAL A 67 -12.61 5.01 -12.23
CA VAL A 67 -11.41 5.48 -12.95
C VAL A 67 -10.43 4.30 -13.08
N ILE A 68 -9.81 4.16 -14.26
CA ILE A 68 -8.86 3.08 -14.52
C ILE A 68 -7.57 3.65 -15.09
N PHE A 69 -6.45 3.33 -14.44
CA PHE A 69 -5.11 3.62 -14.94
C PHE A 69 -4.44 2.31 -15.39
N ASP A 70 -4.17 2.18 -16.70
CA ASP A 70 -3.48 1.03 -17.29
C ASP A 70 -1.99 1.31 -17.36
N VAL A 71 -1.21 0.80 -16.41
CA VAL A 71 0.25 0.97 -16.36
C VAL A 71 0.89 0.03 -17.38
N ASP A 72 1.20 0.57 -18.55
CA ASP A 72 1.78 -0.15 -19.71
C ASP A 72 3.26 0.21 -19.91
N GLN A 73 4.04 0.10 -18.84
CA GLN A 73 5.46 0.40 -18.85
C GLN A 73 6.28 -0.57 -19.72
N LYS A 74 7.43 -0.08 -20.17
CA LYS A 74 8.45 -0.81 -20.94
C LYS A 74 9.74 -0.94 -20.13
N PRO A 75 10.61 -1.89 -20.48
CA PRO A 75 11.89 -2.08 -19.79
C PRO A 75 12.79 -0.83 -19.76
N THR A 76 12.63 0.08 -20.72
CA THR A 76 13.40 1.32 -20.85
C THR A 76 12.80 2.51 -20.09
N ASP A 77 11.59 2.36 -19.54
CA ASP A 77 10.91 3.46 -18.87
C ASP A 77 11.42 3.62 -17.44
N ASP A 78 11.15 4.79 -16.85
CA ASP A 78 11.30 5.03 -15.43
C ASP A 78 10.14 4.34 -14.70
N GLN A 79 10.30 3.05 -14.44
CA GLN A 79 9.22 2.15 -14.01
C GLN A 79 8.61 2.59 -12.68
N VAL A 80 7.29 2.41 -12.56
CA VAL A 80 6.56 2.52 -11.30
C VAL A 80 6.44 1.12 -10.71
N ASN A 81 6.94 0.93 -9.49
CA ASN A 81 6.77 -0.34 -8.79
C ASN A 81 5.35 -0.43 -8.22
N LEU A 82 4.80 -1.65 -8.21
CA LEU A 82 3.50 -1.96 -7.63
C LEU A 82 3.43 -1.59 -6.14
N GLU A 83 4.48 -1.88 -5.37
CA GLU A 83 4.55 -1.55 -3.94
C GLU A 83 4.47 -0.03 -3.70
N GLU A 84 5.20 0.76 -4.48
CA GLU A 84 5.19 2.24 -4.36
C GLU A 84 3.81 2.82 -4.70
N LEU A 85 3.16 2.27 -5.71
CA LEU A 85 1.83 2.68 -6.12
C LEU A 85 0.76 2.28 -5.09
N GLU A 86 0.85 1.07 -4.55
CA GLU A 86 -0.03 0.59 -3.50
C GLU A 86 0.12 1.47 -2.24
N ASP A 87 1.35 1.78 -1.83
CA ASP A 87 1.63 2.68 -0.72
C ASP A 87 0.96 4.05 -0.92
N ALA A 88 1.04 4.61 -2.13
CA ALA A 88 0.40 5.88 -2.49
C ALA A 88 -1.12 5.81 -2.42
N LEU A 89 -1.73 4.73 -2.94
CA LEU A 89 -3.18 4.52 -2.89
C LEU A 89 -3.68 4.35 -1.45
N ILE A 90 -2.94 3.64 -0.62
CA ILE A 90 -3.23 3.50 0.82
C ILE A 90 -3.04 4.83 1.54
N ASP A 91 -2.02 5.63 1.17
CA ASP A 91 -1.80 6.98 1.72
C ASP A 91 -2.95 7.93 1.41
N LEU A 92 -3.54 7.80 0.22
CA LEU A 92 -4.74 8.53 -0.19
C LEU A 92 -6.03 7.98 0.44
N ASN A 93 -5.95 6.83 1.13
CA ASN A 93 -7.08 6.10 1.70
C ASN A 93 -8.15 5.79 0.65
N TRP A 94 -7.73 5.45 -0.57
CA TRP A 94 -8.64 5.13 -1.67
C TRP A 94 -8.95 3.63 -1.70
N GLU A 95 -10.22 3.29 -1.80
CA GLU A 95 -10.66 1.94 -2.16
C GLU A 95 -10.11 1.62 -3.56
N HIS A 96 -9.49 0.45 -3.74
CA HIS A 96 -8.90 0.11 -5.04
C HIS A 96 -8.78 -1.39 -5.28
N GLY A 97 -8.79 -1.75 -6.56
CA GLY A 97 -8.42 -3.07 -7.05
C GLY A 97 -7.22 -2.95 -7.98
N ILE A 98 -6.23 -3.82 -7.82
CA ILE A 98 -5.10 -3.91 -8.75
C ILE A 98 -5.03 -5.31 -9.32
N TYR A 99 -4.84 -5.42 -10.63
CA TYR A 99 -4.58 -6.70 -11.28
C TYR A 99 -3.61 -6.56 -12.45
N THR A 100 -2.80 -7.59 -12.65
CA THR A 100 -1.81 -7.64 -13.74
C THR A 100 -2.47 -7.87 -15.10
N SER A 101 -1.90 -7.26 -16.14
CA SER A 101 -2.34 -7.46 -17.51
C SER A 101 -1.76 -8.74 -18.13
N PHE A 102 -2.33 -9.19 -19.24
CA PHE A 102 -1.80 -10.32 -20.01
C PHE A 102 -0.30 -10.19 -20.36
N SER A 103 0.16 -8.97 -20.61
CA SER A 103 1.53 -8.65 -21.02
C SER A 103 2.51 -8.47 -19.86
N ASN A 104 2.08 -8.70 -18.62
CA ASN A 104 2.88 -8.54 -17.41
C ASN A 104 4.08 -9.50 -17.35
N THR A 105 5.24 -9.00 -16.94
CA THR A 105 6.42 -9.83 -16.65
C THR A 105 7.06 -9.38 -15.35
N ALA A 106 7.80 -10.27 -14.68
CA ALA A 106 8.48 -9.91 -13.43
C ALA A 106 9.47 -8.73 -13.59
N ALA A 107 10.14 -8.64 -14.75
CA ALA A 107 11.12 -7.58 -15.02
C ALA A 107 10.48 -6.25 -15.51
N CYS A 108 9.21 -6.29 -15.89
CA CYS A 108 8.48 -5.14 -16.41
C CYS A 108 7.01 -5.34 -16.05
N PRO A 109 6.64 -5.06 -14.78
CA PRO A 109 5.29 -5.32 -14.33
C PRO A 109 4.32 -4.40 -15.04
N ARG A 110 3.19 -4.94 -15.48
CA ARG A 110 2.10 -4.20 -16.15
C ARG A 110 0.80 -4.56 -15.51
N PHE A 111 0.09 -3.57 -15.03
CA PHE A 111 -1.09 -3.77 -14.20
C PHE A 111 -2.06 -2.61 -14.36
N ARG A 112 -3.28 -2.83 -13.91
CA ARG A 112 -4.34 -1.82 -13.90
C ARG A 112 -4.69 -1.48 -12.47
N VAL A 113 -4.84 -0.20 -12.21
CA VAL A 113 -5.45 0.32 -10.99
C VAL A 113 -6.89 0.67 -11.30
N VAL A 114 -7.82 0.12 -10.55
CA VAL A 114 -9.26 0.38 -10.67
C VAL A 114 -9.74 1.05 -9.40
N LEU A 115 -10.30 2.25 -9.54
CA LEU A 115 -10.73 3.12 -8.44
C LEU A 115 -12.24 3.38 -8.57
N PRO A 116 -13.08 2.97 -7.62
CA PRO A 116 -14.50 3.30 -7.63
C PRO A 116 -14.72 4.78 -7.34
N LEU A 117 -15.73 5.35 -7.99
CA LEU A 117 -16.26 6.68 -7.69
C LEU A 117 -17.40 6.54 -6.67
N ASP A 118 -17.53 7.51 -5.77
CA ASP A 118 -18.61 7.56 -4.77
C ASP A 118 -20.01 7.73 -5.40
N ARG A 119 -20.05 8.27 -6.62
CA ARG A 119 -21.21 8.37 -7.50
C ARG A 119 -20.77 8.27 -8.97
N PRO A 120 -21.63 7.82 -9.90
CA PRO A 120 -21.27 7.86 -11.31
C PRO A 120 -21.11 9.30 -11.79
N VAL A 121 -20.15 9.51 -12.69
CA VAL A 121 -19.92 10.78 -13.39
C VAL A 121 -20.52 10.74 -14.78
N HIS A 122 -20.98 11.89 -15.25
CA HIS A 122 -21.39 12.05 -16.64
C HIS A 122 -20.16 12.19 -17.56
N PRO A 123 -20.21 11.74 -18.83
CA PRO A 123 -19.09 11.82 -19.77
C PRO A 123 -18.32 13.15 -19.82
N GLU A 124 -18.99 14.30 -19.79
CA GLU A 124 -18.33 15.61 -19.82
C GLU A 124 -17.52 15.94 -18.55
N GLU A 125 -17.82 15.29 -17.42
CA GLU A 125 -17.11 15.50 -16.16
C GLU A 125 -15.93 14.54 -16.00
N PHE A 126 -15.98 13.39 -16.68
CA PHE A 126 -15.09 12.26 -16.44
C PHE A 126 -13.62 12.65 -16.60
N LEU A 127 -13.27 13.39 -17.65
CA LEU A 127 -11.89 13.73 -17.95
C LEU A 127 -11.25 14.60 -16.85
N THR A 128 -12.00 15.56 -16.30
CA THR A 128 -11.51 16.39 -15.19
C THR A 128 -11.37 15.57 -13.92
N VAL A 129 -12.31 14.67 -13.65
CA VAL A 129 -12.27 13.79 -12.47
C VAL A 129 -11.09 12.82 -12.55
N SER A 130 -10.86 12.19 -13.71
CA SER A 130 -9.75 11.26 -13.90
C SER A 130 -8.39 11.97 -13.90
N ALA A 131 -8.30 13.18 -14.46
CA ALA A 131 -7.09 14.01 -14.39
C ALA A 131 -6.74 14.41 -12.95
N ALA A 132 -7.74 14.78 -12.14
CA ALA A 132 -7.53 15.10 -10.73
C ALA A 132 -7.10 13.87 -9.90
N ALA A 133 -7.70 12.71 -10.17
CA ALA A 133 -7.29 11.46 -9.54
C ALA A 133 -5.85 11.08 -9.92
N LEU A 134 -5.50 11.27 -11.19
CA LEU A 134 -4.14 11.03 -11.68
C LEU A 134 -3.14 11.99 -11.06
N GLU A 135 -3.45 13.29 -10.97
CA GLU A 135 -2.58 14.28 -10.36
C GLU A 135 -2.27 13.95 -8.91
N ALA A 136 -3.31 13.62 -8.13
CA ALA A 136 -3.16 13.28 -6.72
C ALA A 136 -2.33 12.01 -6.52
N LEU A 137 -2.47 11.01 -7.39
CA LEU A 137 -1.71 9.77 -7.31
C LEU A 137 -0.26 9.95 -7.81
N ASP A 138 -0.07 10.65 -8.93
CA ASP A 138 1.23 10.86 -9.55
C ASP A 138 2.10 11.88 -8.80
N GLU A 139 1.49 12.69 -7.91
CA GLU A 139 2.23 13.51 -6.94
C GLU A 139 3.13 12.65 -6.05
N PHE A 140 2.68 11.45 -5.65
CA PHE A 140 3.50 10.51 -4.86
C PHE A 140 4.59 9.82 -5.69
N LEU A 141 4.40 9.75 -7.01
CA LEU A 141 5.26 9.00 -7.93
C LEU A 141 6.18 9.90 -8.75
N ASP A 142 6.29 11.18 -8.37
CA ASP A 142 7.17 12.18 -9.00
C ASP A 142 6.91 12.37 -10.51
N GLY A 143 5.66 12.25 -10.94
CA GLY A 143 5.30 12.40 -12.36
C GLY A 143 5.71 11.20 -13.22
N ARG A 144 6.11 10.08 -12.61
CA ARG A 144 6.47 8.85 -13.33
C ARG A 144 5.24 8.13 -13.84
N LEU A 145 4.14 8.14 -13.10
CA LEU A 145 2.91 7.44 -13.47
C LEU A 145 2.36 7.96 -14.80
N LEU A 146 2.26 9.28 -14.99
CA LEU A 146 1.78 9.87 -16.25
C LEU A 146 2.59 9.41 -17.48
N LYS A 147 3.88 9.10 -17.32
CA LYS A 147 4.74 8.66 -18.42
C LYS A 147 4.52 7.20 -18.82
N VAL A 148 4.01 6.38 -17.91
CA VAL A 148 3.88 4.93 -18.09
C VAL A 148 2.44 4.44 -18.21
N ILE A 149 1.45 5.25 -17.85
CA ILE A 149 0.04 4.91 -18.10
C ILE A 149 -0.30 5.04 -19.58
N ASP A 150 -1.05 4.09 -20.10
CA ASP A 150 -1.65 4.16 -21.44
C ASP A 150 -2.71 5.27 -21.49
N GLY A 151 -2.77 6.01 -22.58
CA GLY A 151 -3.59 7.22 -22.71
C GLY A 151 -5.11 7.01 -22.65
N CYS A 152 -5.56 5.77 -22.47
CA CYS A 152 -6.95 5.36 -22.53
C CYS A 152 -7.74 5.66 -21.26
N TRP A 153 -7.09 6.13 -20.20
CA TRP A 153 -7.75 6.70 -19.01
C TRP A 153 -8.62 7.93 -19.33
N ARG A 154 -8.50 8.49 -20.54
CA ARG A 154 -9.28 9.62 -21.08
C ARG A 154 -10.53 9.18 -21.85
N GLU A 155 -10.65 7.89 -22.20
CA GLU A 155 -11.70 7.37 -23.08
C GLU A 155 -12.86 6.77 -22.26
N THR A 156 -14.05 7.35 -22.34
CA THR A 156 -15.21 6.88 -21.55
C THR A 156 -15.80 5.55 -22.06
N SER A 157 -15.50 5.11 -23.29
CA SER A 157 -15.94 3.81 -23.83
C SER A 157 -14.81 2.77 -23.90
N ARG A 158 -13.73 2.97 -23.13
CA ARG A 158 -12.59 2.06 -23.13
C ARG A 158 -12.94 0.73 -22.47
N CYS A 159 -12.69 -0.38 -23.17
CA CYS A 159 -12.75 -1.71 -22.59
C CYS A 159 -11.37 -2.16 -22.09
N TYR A 160 -11.37 -2.92 -21.00
CA TYR A 160 -10.20 -3.53 -20.40
C TYR A 160 -10.43 -5.04 -20.27
N TYR A 161 -9.43 -5.84 -20.59
CA TYR A 161 -9.48 -7.27 -20.32
C TYR A 161 -9.59 -7.50 -18.81
N THR A 162 -10.41 -8.48 -18.41
CA THR A 162 -10.40 -9.02 -17.05
C THR A 162 -9.07 -9.74 -16.78
N PHE A 163 -8.88 -10.30 -15.58
CA PHE A 163 -7.61 -10.85 -15.15
C PHE A 163 -7.20 -12.12 -15.93
N THR A 164 -6.62 -11.90 -17.12
CA THR A 164 -6.12 -12.94 -18.01
C THR A 164 -4.60 -12.94 -18.01
N THR A 165 -4.00 -14.12 -17.83
CA THR A 165 -2.56 -14.33 -17.68
C THR A 165 -2.05 -15.37 -18.68
N HIS A 166 -0.90 -15.12 -19.31
CA HIS A 166 -0.19 -16.14 -20.09
C HIS A 166 0.40 -17.23 -19.18
N PRO A 167 0.36 -18.53 -19.53
CA PRO A 167 0.94 -19.60 -18.71
C PRO A 167 2.34 -19.28 -18.17
N ASP A 168 3.26 -18.83 -19.02
CA ASP A 168 4.65 -18.48 -18.64
C ASP A 168 4.78 -17.29 -17.67
N ARG A 169 3.72 -16.50 -17.50
CA ARG A 169 3.70 -15.28 -16.67
C ARG A 169 2.95 -15.47 -15.36
N ARG A 170 2.40 -16.67 -15.11
CA ARG A 170 1.56 -16.98 -13.96
C ARG A 170 2.21 -16.65 -12.62
N ASN A 171 3.50 -16.90 -12.48
CA ASN A 171 4.22 -16.68 -11.22
C ASN A 171 4.34 -15.20 -10.83
N GLY A 172 4.25 -14.28 -11.79
CA GLY A 172 4.27 -12.84 -11.54
C GLY A 172 2.88 -12.20 -11.61
N ALA A 173 1.82 -13.00 -11.77
CA ALA A 173 0.47 -12.51 -11.90
C ALA A 173 -0.12 -12.21 -10.53
N ILE A 174 -0.63 -11.00 -10.37
CA ILE A 174 -1.16 -10.49 -9.12
C ILE A 174 -2.56 -9.95 -9.39
N SER A 175 -3.47 -10.18 -8.44
CA SER A 175 -4.73 -9.47 -8.31
C SER A 175 -5.05 -9.34 -6.82
N PHE A 176 -5.27 -8.12 -6.34
CA PHE A 176 -5.76 -7.90 -4.98
C PHE A 176 -6.72 -6.70 -4.90
N TYR A 177 -7.47 -6.68 -3.81
CA TYR A 177 -8.37 -5.62 -3.42
C TYR A 177 -7.90 -5.04 -2.09
N ASN A 178 -7.94 -3.72 -1.97
CA ASN A 178 -7.70 -3.01 -0.73
C ASN A 178 -8.91 -2.14 -0.37
N PRO A 179 -9.43 -2.25 0.87
CA PRO A 179 -10.49 -1.39 1.33
C PRO A 179 -9.99 0.05 1.53
N GLY A 180 -10.90 1.01 1.37
CA GLY A 180 -10.67 2.43 1.56
C GLY A 180 -11.95 3.21 1.30
N GLU A 181 -11.82 4.49 1.00
CA GLU A 181 -12.95 5.32 0.56
C GLU A 181 -13.00 5.37 -0.97
N PRO A 182 -14.19 5.27 -1.58
CA PRO A 182 -14.32 5.56 -3.00
C PRO A 182 -13.90 7.01 -3.28
N LEU A 183 -13.45 7.27 -4.50
CA LEU A 183 -13.06 8.60 -4.94
C LEU A 183 -14.24 9.57 -4.80
N ASN A 184 -14.05 10.64 -4.03
CA ASN A 184 -15.05 11.72 -3.93
C ASN A 184 -15.11 12.50 -5.24
N THR A 185 -16.16 12.25 -6.01
CA THR A 185 -16.36 12.81 -7.34
C THR A 185 -16.45 14.33 -7.31
N LEU A 186 -17.11 14.90 -6.29
CA LEU A 186 -17.30 16.34 -6.21
C LEU A 186 -15.97 17.05 -5.93
N ASP A 187 -15.18 16.54 -5.00
CA ASP A 187 -13.87 17.10 -4.67
C ASP A 187 -12.93 17.05 -5.88
N LEU A 188 -12.87 15.92 -6.58
CA LEU A 188 -12.06 15.75 -7.80
C LEU A 188 -12.52 16.70 -8.92
N LYS A 189 -13.83 16.86 -9.11
CA LYS A 189 -14.37 17.82 -10.07
C LYS A 189 -14.02 19.27 -9.69
N MET A 190 -14.09 19.61 -8.40
CA MET A 190 -13.77 20.95 -7.90
C MET A 190 -12.28 21.28 -7.99
N ALA A 191 -11.40 20.27 -7.99
CA ALA A 191 -9.97 20.46 -8.20
C ALA A 191 -9.65 21.05 -9.59
N ARG A 192 -10.53 20.86 -10.59
CA ARG A 192 -10.38 21.39 -11.97
C ARG A 192 -9.01 21.08 -12.57
N SER A 193 -8.50 19.88 -12.31
CA SER A 193 -7.19 19.48 -12.79
C SER A 193 -7.20 19.29 -14.30
N ASN A 194 -6.14 19.75 -14.95
CA ASN A 194 -5.83 19.47 -16.35
C ASN A 194 -4.60 18.56 -16.49
N TYR A 195 -4.17 17.93 -15.40
CA TYR A 195 -2.96 17.13 -15.37
C TYR A 195 -3.02 15.98 -16.38
N GLY A 196 -2.01 15.89 -17.25
CA GLY A 196 -1.90 14.82 -18.24
C GLY A 196 -2.86 14.89 -19.43
N ILE A 197 -3.82 15.81 -19.46
CA ILE A 197 -4.81 15.92 -20.56
C ILE A 197 -4.09 16.21 -21.88
N ASP A 198 -3.23 17.23 -21.89
CA ASP A 198 -2.47 17.70 -23.05
C ASP A 198 -1.17 16.91 -23.27
N ALA A 199 -0.89 15.89 -22.46
CA ALA A 199 0.32 15.10 -22.60
C ALA A 199 0.31 14.40 -23.97
N GLN A 200 1.17 14.90 -24.87
CA GLN A 200 1.47 14.22 -26.12
C GLN A 200 2.30 12.98 -25.77
N TYR A 201 1.72 11.80 -25.95
CA TYR A 201 2.43 10.53 -25.84
C TYR A 201 3.37 10.36 -27.04
N THR A 202 4.46 11.14 -27.07
CA THR A 202 5.54 10.92 -28.02
C THR A 202 6.24 9.63 -27.64
N LYS A 203 5.98 8.55 -28.39
CA LYS A 203 6.83 7.35 -28.36
C LYS A 203 8.26 7.79 -28.68
N ALA A 204 9.13 7.59 -27.69
CA ALA A 204 10.59 7.80 -27.68
C ALA A 204 11.08 9.21 -27.30
N MET A 205 11.97 9.28 -26.30
CA MET A 205 13.35 9.72 -26.51
C MET A 205 14.29 9.35 -25.34
N LYS A 206 15.43 8.78 -25.76
CA LYS A 206 16.78 8.63 -25.16
C LYS A 206 16.95 8.20 -23.68
N PRO A 207 17.85 7.22 -23.42
CA PRO A 207 18.18 6.80 -22.07
C PRO A 207 18.87 7.95 -21.32
N ARG A 208 18.37 8.27 -20.13
CA ARG A 208 19.16 8.99 -19.14
C ARG A 208 20.21 8.05 -18.60
N GLN A 209 21.45 8.53 -18.46
CA GLN A 209 22.42 7.82 -17.64
C GLN A 209 21.85 7.67 -16.22
N PRO A 210 22.02 6.49 -15.59
CA PRO A 210 21.55 6.25 -14.23
C PRO A 210 22.36 7.12 -13.27
N GLY A 211 21.89 8.34 -13.05
CA GLY A 211 22.26 9.15 -11.90
C GLY A 211 21.58 8.51 -10.70
N THR A 212 22.36 8.23 -9.67
CA THR A 212 21.96 7.66 -8.37
C THR A 212 20.68 8.27 -7.81
N ALA A 213 19.53 7.70 -8.18
CA ALA A 213 18.27 7.86 -7.46
C ALA A 213 18.22 6.82 -6.34
N VAL A 214 19.19 6.92 -5.44
CA VAL A 214 19.06 6.39 -4.08
C VAL A 214 18.61 7.59 -3.27
N GLY A 215 17.51 7.46 -2.52
CA GLY A 215 17.02 8.50 -1.63
C GLY A 215 18.19 9.21 -0.95
N ALA A 216 18.28 10.53 -1.21
CA ALA A 216 19.31 11.48 -0.83
C ALA A 216 20.43 10.93 0.07
N GLN A 217 21.69 11.09 -0.34
CA GLN A 217 22.94 10.95 0.43
C GLN A 217 22.82 11.31 1.95
N GLY A 218 22.16 10.49 2.78
CA GLY A 218 21.87 10.77 4.19
C GLY A 218 20.92 11.94 4.52
N ARG A 219 20.62 12.85 3.58
CA ARG A 219 19.98 14.16 3.88
C ARG A 219 18.50 14.07 4.26
N SER A 220 17.75 13.12 3.67
CA SER A 220 16.34 12.91 4.04
C SER A 220 16.19 12.33 5.45
N MET A 221 17.21 11.65 5.98
CA MET A 221 17.16 11.03 7.31
C MET A 221 17.19 12.07 8.44
N GLU A 222 17.94 13.15 8.27
CA GLU A 222 18.00 14.23 9.27
C GLU A 222 16.69 15.02 9.32
N LEU A 223 16.15 15.39 8.16
CA LEU A 223 14.82 16.01 8.07
C LEU A 223 13.74 15.09 8.65
N ASN A 224 13.82 13.78 8.41
CA ASN A 224 12.92 12.78 8.99
C ASN A 224 13.00 12.73 10.52
N ARG A 225 14.20 12.83 11.08
CA ARG A 225 14.40 12.87 12.54
C ARG A 225 13.75 14.10 13.16
N ILE A 226 13.91 15.27 12.54
CA ILE A 226 13.34 16.53 13.00
C ILE A 226 11.81 16.48 12.93
N LEU A 227 11.26 16.05 11.80
CA LEU A 227 9.81 15.86 11.63
C LEU A 227 9.26 14.88 12.67
N GLY A 228 9.92 13.73 12.87
CA GLY A 228 9.54 12.74 13.88
C GLY A 228 9.52 13.29 15.30
N GLY A 229 10.46 14.17 15.66
CA GLY A 229 10.50 14.85 16.95
C GLY A 229 9.37 15.87 17.15
N MET A 230 8.85 16.45 16.07
CA MET A 230 7.76 17.45 16.10
C MET A 230 6.37 16.85 15.90
N PHE A 231 6.29 15.59 15.47
CA PHE A 231 5.07 14.91 15.03
C PHE A 231 3.86 15.04 15.96
N ARG A 232 4.08 15.01 17.28
CA ARG A 232 3.01 15.07 18.30
C ARG A 232 2.85 16.44 18.97
N SER A 233 3.75 17.37 18.68
CA SER A 233 3.90 18.62 19.43
C SER A 233 3.79 19.87 18.56
N ALA A 234 3.68 19.72 17.25
CA ALA A 234 3.57 20.82 16.30
C ALA A 234 2.49 20.56 15.24
N THR A 235 1.92 21.63 14.72
CA THR A 235 1.03 21.60 13.56
C THR A 235 1.81 21.33 12.26
N GLU A 236 1.13 20.84 11.23
CA GLU A 236 1.74 20.58 9.92
C GLU A 236 2.44 21.83 9.35
N ALA A 237 1.82 23.01 9.49
CA ALA A 237 2.40 24.29 9.07
C ALA A 237 3.72 24.59 9.81
N GLN A 238 3.74 24.43 11.14
CA GLN A 238 4.95 24.65 11.95
C GLN A 238 6.07 23.67 11.60
N ILE A 239 5.71 22.42 11.25
CA ILE A 239 6.68 21.41 10.82
C ILE A 239 7.25 21.77 9.45
N VAL A 240 6.40 22.20 8.51
CA VAL A 240 6.85 22.70 7.20
C VAL A 240 7.81 23.87 7.35
N ASP A 241 7.44 24.90 8.12
CA ASP A 241 8.28 26.07 8.32
C ASP A 241 9.63 25.69 8.93
N LYS A 242 9.62 24.78 9.92
CA LYS A 242 10.86 24.34 10.57
C LYS A 242 11.74 23.49 9.66
N ILE A 243 11.16 22.58 8.89
CA ILE A 243 11.89 21.72 7.96
C ILE A 243 12.51 22.54 6.83
N LEU A 244 11.76 23.51 6.28
CA LEU A 244 12.25 24.40 5.23
C LEU A 244 13.36 25.32 5.75
N GLN A 245 13.22 25.86 6.97
CA GLN A 245 14.25 26.66 7.62
C GLN A 245 15.54 25.84 7.79
N VAL A 246 15.45 24.62 8.35
CA VAL A 246 16.61 23.76 8.58
C VAL A 246 17.32 23.42 7.27
N ASP A 247 16.56 23.11 6.22
CA ASP A 247 17.14 22.81 4.90
C ASP A 247 17.94 24.00 4.35
N GLN A 248 17.41 25.23 4.50
CA GLN A 248 18.06 26.46 4.05
C GLN A 248 19.31 26.82 4.88
N GLU A 249 19.24 26.67 6.20
CA GLU A 249 20.33 27.04 7.11
C GLU A 249 21.49 26.05 7.07
N GLN A 250 21.19 24.75 6.97
CA GLN A 250 22.21 23.70 7.02
C GLN A 250 22.81 23.38 5.65
N ASN A 251 22.10 23.69 4.55
CA ASN A 251 22.54 23.35 3.19
C ASN A 251 22.50 24.56 2.23
N PRO A 252 23.10 25.71 2.56
CA PRO A 252 23.04 26.90 1.72
C PRO A 252 23.62 26.64 0.32
N GLY A 253 22.84 26.91 -0.73
CA GLY A 253 23.20 26.68 -2.13
C GLY A 253 23.13 25.23 -2.61
N ASN A 254 22.74 24.29 -1.74
CA ASN A 254 22.50 22.88 -2.04
C ASN A 254 21.26 22.37 -1.27
N GLU A 255 20.25 23.24 -1.15
CA GLU A 255 19.04 22.97 -0.38
C GLU A 255 18.26 21.82 -1.03
N TYR A 256 17.84 20.85 -0.23
CA TYR A 256 17.13 19.67 -0.70
C TYR A 256 15.89 20.06 -1.50
N PHE A 257 15.05 20.95 -0.98
CA PHE A 257 13.79 21.34 -1.63
C PHE A 257 13.98 22.27 -2.84
N ARG A 258 15.22 22.68 -3.13
CA ARG A 258 15.60 23.44 -4.34
C ARG A 258 16.33 22.60 -5.38
N ASP A 259 16.66 21.34 -5.07
CA ASP A 259 17.36 20.46 -6.00
C ASP A 259 16.46 20.07 -7.18
N LYS A 260 16.76 20.65 -8.35
CA LYS A 260 16.03 20.47 -9.61
C LYS A 260 16.18 19.07 -10.22
N SER A 261 17.06 18.23 -9.68
CA SER A 261 17.13 16.80 -10.05
C SER A 261 15.80 16.11 -9.74
N TYR A 262 15.14 16.50 -8.64
CA TYR A 262 13.80 16.06 -8.28
C TYR A 262 12.73 16.87 -9.03
N ALA A 263 11.81 16.16 -9.69
CA ALA A 263 10.76 16.78 -10.49
C ALA A 263 9.85 17.69 -9.63
N ARG A 264 9.50 17.26 -8.42
CA ARG A 264 8.65 17.99 -7.48
C ARG A 264 9.21 19.34 -7.01
N HIS A 265 10.53 19.54 -7.07
CA HIS A 265 11.20 20.79 -6.68
C HIS A 265 11.24 21.83 -7.82
N ARG A 266 10.87 21.43 -9.05
CA ARG A 266 10.89 22.34 -10.19
C ARG A 266 9.73 23.34 -10.10
N PRO A 267 9.97 24.63 -10.40
CA PRO A 267 8.90 25.61 -10.48
C PRO A 267 7.91 25.29 -11.60
N ARG A 268 6.62 25.43 -11.30
CA ARG A 268 5.53 25.43 -12.29
C ARG A 268 5.55 26.74 -13.10
N PRO A 269 4.91 26.82 -14.28
CA PRO A 269 4.81 28.07 -15.03
C PRO A 269 4.25 29.21 -14.16
N GLY A 270 5.00 30.30 -14.03
CA GLY A 270 4.62 31.45 -13.19
C GLY A 270 4.91 31.29 -11.68
N GLU A 271 5.43 30.15 -11.24
CA GLU A 271 5.79 29.91 -9.84
C GLU A 271 7.23 30.38 -9.57
N SER A 272 7.46 31.07 -8.45
CA SER A 272 8.81 31.42 -8.02
C SER A 272 9.55 30.19 -7.50
N ALA A 273 10.88 30.24 -7.48
CA ALA A 273 11.69 29.15 -6.92
C ALA A 273 11.39 28.89 -5.43
N ASP A 274 11.08 29.95 -4.67
CA ASP A 274 10.74 29.85 -3.25
C ASP A 274 9.37 29.22 -3.04
N ALA A 275 8.39 29.57 -3.89
CA ALA A 275 7.07 28.95 -3.87
C ALA A 275 7.14 27.45 -4.23
N ALA A 276 7.98 27.09 -5.20
CA ALA A 276 8.23 25.71 -5.58
C ALA A 276 8.88 24.89 -4.45
N ALA A 277 9.87 25.47 -3.76
CA ALA A 277 10.52 24.85 -2.61
C ALA A 277 9.57 24.66 -1.43
N LEU A 278 8.74 25.67 -1.13
CA LEU A 278 7.71 25.58 -0.10
C LEU A 278 6.67 24.51 -0.43
N ARG A 279 6.21 24.44 -1.68
CA ARG A 279 5.28 23.40 -2.16
C ARG A 279 5.90 22.00 -2.01
N ALA A 280 7.15 21.84 -2.43
CA ALA A 280 7.89 20.59 -2.28
C ALA A 280 8.01 20.17 -0.80
N CYS A 281 8.35 21.11 0.08
CA CYS A 281 8.45 20.86 1.51
C CYS A 281 7.08 20.47 2.11
N ARG A 282 6.00 21.15 1.74
CA ARG A 282 4.63 20.80 2.19
C ARG A 282 4.25 19.38 1.80
N SER A 283 4.45 19.01 0.53
CA SER A 283 4.14 17.67 0.04
C SER A 283 4.97 16.60 0.77
N TRP A 284 6.27 16.86 0.94
CA TRP A 284 7.17 15.96 1.68
C TRP A 284 6.76 15.78 3.14
N VAL A 285 6.48 16.88 3.86
CA VAL A 285 6.03 16.83 5.27
C VAL A 285 4.70 16.09 5.38
N LYS A 286 3.73 16.39 4.53
CA LYS A 286 2.40 15.77 4.55
C LYS A 286 2.49 14.24 4.37
N SER A 287 3.29 13.78 3.41
CA SER A 287 3.55 12.35 3.19
C SER A 287 4.13 11.68 4.45
N HIS A 288 5.15 12.28 5.08
CA HIS A 288 5.80 11.71 6.26
C HIS A 288 4.95 11.79 7.53
N LEU A 289 4.14 12.84 7.69
CA LEU A 289 3.15 12.94 8.76
C LEU A 289 2.07 11.87 8.61
N ASN A 290 1.61 11.60 7.38
CA ASN A 290 0.65 10.52 7.15
C ASN A 290 1.25 9.15 7.45
N TRP A 291 2.50 8.89 7.06
CA TRP A 291 3.22 7.69 7.48
C TRP A 291 3.33 7.56 9.00
N LEU A 292 3.69 8.64 9.71
CA LEU A 292 3.75 8.65 11.18
C LEU A 292 2.36 8.51 11.81
N ARG A 293 1.32 9.14 11.25
CA ARG A 293 -0.08 8.99 11.66
C ARG A 293 -0.57 7.58 11.43
N ARG A 294 -0.13 6.86 10.40
CA ARG A 294 -0.44 5.43 10.21
C ARG A 294 0.28 4.56 11.22
N LYS A 295 1.58 4.81 11.46
CA LYS A 295 2.31 4.16 12.56
C LYS A 295 1.72 4.48 13.94
N ALA A 296 1.07 5.63 14.10
CA ALA A 296 0.46 6.08 15.34
C ALA A 296 -1.05 5.79 15.43
N ARG A 297 -1.74 5.56 14.30
CA ARG A 297 -3.10 5.02 14.22
C ARG A 297 -2.95 3.59 14.69
N GLY A 298 -3.17 3.45 15.99
CA GLY A 298 -2.92 2.24 16.73
C GLY A 298 -3.57 1.05 16.04
N ILE A 299 -2.92 -0.10 16.25
CA ILE A 299 -3.54 -1.40 16.50
C ILE A 299 -5.01 -1.20 16.85
N ASP A 300 -5.91 -1.96 16.24
CA ASP A 300 -7.23 -2.13 16.84
C ASP A 300 -7.01 -2.62 18.28
N THR A 301 -7.17 -1.72 19.26
CA THR A 301 -6.98 -2.02 20.67
C THR A 301 -8.23 -2.62 21.28
N THR A 302 -9.29 -2.78 20.48
CA THR A 302 -10.53 -3.40 20.94
C THR A 302 -10.24 -4.87 21.22
N VAL A 303 -10.33 -5.24 22.49
CA VAL A 303 -10.23 -6.63 22.89
C VAL A 303 -11.52 -7.33 22.45
N VAL A 304 -11.42 -8.26 21.49
CA VAL A 304 -12.56 -9.00 20.95
C VAL A 304 -12.46 -10.46 21.39
N ASN A 305 -13.48 -10.94 22.12
CA ASN A 305 -13.55 -12.34 22.52
C ASN A 305 -14.14 -13.20 21.39
N LYS A 306 -13.26 -13.70 20.51
CA LYS A 306 -13.62 -14.48 19.31
C LYS A 306 -12.90 -15.82 19.32
N LYS A 307 -13.52 -16.87 18.77
CA LYS A 307 -12.85 -18.17 18.54
C LYS A 307 -11.97 -18.10 17.28
N ALA A 308 -10.84 -18.80 17.29
CA ALA A 308 -9.97 -18.93 16.11
C ALA A 308 -10.75 -19.37 14.87
N GLN A 309 -10.72 -18.57 13.81
CA GLN A 309 -11.40 -18.88 12.54
C GLN A 309 -10.52 -19.66 11.56
N SER A 310 -9.19 -19.63 11.72
CA SER A 310 -8.24 -20.32 10.84
C SER A 310 -6.95 -20.70 11.58
N ARG A 311 -6.23 -21.69 11.06
CA ARG A 311 -4.86 -22.07 11.47
C ARG A 311 -3.78 -21.63 10.48
N GLU A 312 -4.15 -20.96 9.39
CA GLU A 312 -3.22 -20.50 8.35
C GLU A 312 -2.31 -19.35 8.79
N PRO A 313 -1.05 -19.27 8.38
CA PRO A 313 -0.16 -18.20 8.83
C PRO A 313 -0.71 -16.80 8.53
N MET A 314 -0.61 -15.90 9.51
CA MET A 314 -1.02 -14.48 9.41
C MET A 314 0.07 -13.64 8.75
N PRO A 315 -0.27 -12.54 8.05
CA PRO A 315 0.71 -11.57 7.59
C PRO A 315 1.45 -10.91 8.76
N ASN A 316 2.52 -10.18 8.46
CA ASN A 316 3.20 -9.35 9.46
C ASN A 316 2.24 -8.23 9.92
N HIS A 317 1.95 -8.16 11.21
CA HIS A 317 1.08 -7.11 11.76
C HIS A 317 1.38 -6.87 13.24
N GLU A 318 0.78 -5.83 13.81
CA GLU A 318 0.83 -5.51 15.23
C GLU A 318 -0.49 -5.89 15.88
N ALA A 319 -0.46 -6.45 17.10
CA ALA A 319 -1.65 -6.95 17.78
C ALA A 319 -1.51 -6.85 19.30
N LEU A 320 -2.67 -6.75 19.98
CA LEU A 320 -2.72 -7.06 21.40
C LEU A 320 -2.77 -8.58 21.58
N ILE A 321 -1.86 -9.10 22.40
CA ILE A 321 -1.76 -10.53 22.69
C ILE A 321 -1.76 -10.77 24.20
N ARG A 322 -2.15 -11.99 24.58
CA ARG A 322 -2.21 -12.43 25.97
C ARG A 322 -1.54 -13.78 26.11
N LEU A 323 -0.70 -13.96 27.12
CA LEU A 323 -0.06 -15.24 27.40
C LEU A 323 -1.11 -16.24 27.90
N LYS A 324 -1.32 -17.32 27.13
CA LYS A 324 -2.30 -18.38 27.42
C LYS A 324 -1.66 -19.54 28.18
N ASN A 325 -0.48 -19.96 27.73
CA ASN A 325 0.23 -21.10 28.27
C ASN A 325 1.75 -20.92 28.15
N LEU A 326 2.50 -21.54 29.05
CA LEU A 326 3.96 -21.57 29.03
C LEU A 326 4.43 -22.98 29.39
N GLN A 327 4.99 -23.69 28.42
CA GLN A 327 5.50 -25.05 28.61
C GLN A 327 7.01 -25.01 28.76
N GLN A 328 7.52 -25.32 29.95
CA GLN A 328 8.95 -25.49 30.19
C GLN A 328 9.40 -26.88 29.73
N GLY A 329 10.61 -26.97 29.20
CA GLY A 329 11.19 -28.23 28.74
C GLY A 329 12.66 -28.09 28.38
N LYS A 330 13.23 -29.13 27.77
CA LYS A 330 14.62 -29.13 27.31
C LYS A 330 14.71 -29.32 25.80
N THR A 331 15.75 -28.76 25.18
CA THR A 331 16.10 -29.10 23.80
C THR A 331 16.64 -30.53 23.71
N LYS A 332 16.76 -31.06 22.50
CA LYS A 332 17.44 -32.35 22.24
C LYS A 332 18.88 -32.39 22.76
N ALA A 333 19.54 -31.23 22.86
CA ALA A 333 20.90 -31.09 23.39
C ALA A 333 20.93 -30.87 24.93
N GLY A 334 19.78 -30.95 25.62
CA GLY A 334 19.69 -30.83 27.06
C GLY A 334 19.62 -29.40 27.62
N GLY A 335 19.64 -28.37 26.76
CA GLY A 335 19.51 -26.96 27.16
C GLY A 335 18.07 -26.57 27.50
N ASP A 336 17.89 -25.65 28.45
CA ASP A 336 16.58 -25.26 28.96
C ASP A 336 15.78 -24.44 27.95
N THR A 337 14.47 -24.65 27.86
CA THR A 337 13.57 -23.88 26.99
C THR A 337 12.22 -23.63 27.65
N ALA A 338 11.51 -22.59 27.22
CA ALA A 338 10.06 -22.60 27.32
C ALA A 338 9.39 -22.17 26.03
N LEU A 339 8.30 -22.87 25.71
CA LEU A 339 7.41 -22.53 24.63
C LEU A 339 6.22 -21.74 25.20
N ALA A 340 6.17 -20.46 24.87
CA ALA A 340 5.06 -19.58 25.21
C ALA A 340 4.02 -19.62 24.09
N GLU A 341 2.77 -19.82 24.48
CA GLU A 341 1.59 -19.75 23.63
C GLU A 341 0.86 -18.44 23.94
N PHE A 342 0.78 -17.57 22.95
CA PHE A 342 0.06 -16.31 23.04
C PHE A 342 -1.21 -16.37 22.19
N GLU A 343 -2.30 -15.87 22.75
CA GLU A 343 -3.56 -15.65 22.05
C GLU A 343 -3.63 -14.20 21.59
N ILE A 344 -3.96 -13.99 20.32
CA ILE A 344 -4.28 -12.67 19.78
C ILE A 344 -5.66 -12.28 20.28
N VAL A 345 -5.78 -11.14 20.93
CA VAL A 345 -7.02 -10.68 21.56
C VAL A 345 -7.63 -9.47 20.85
N SER A 346 -7.01 -8.94 19.80
CA SER A 346 -7.53 -7.78 19.07
C SER A 346 -7.43 -7.91 17.54
N GLY A 347 -8.18 -7.06 16.84
CA GLY A 347 -8.22 -7.00 15.38
C GLY A 347 -8.87 -8.20 14.69
N GLU A 348 -8.67 -8.29 13.37
CA GLU A 348 -9.24 -9.33 12.51
C GLU A 348 -8.83 -10.76 12.93
N HIS A 349 -7.63 -10.88 13.50
CA HIS A 349 -7.03 -12.14 13.91
C HIS A 349 -7.29 -12.52 15.38
N ALA A 350 -8.23 -11.85 16.05
CA ALA A 350 -8.63 -12.20 17.42
C ALA A 350 -9.05 -13.68 17.55
N GLY A 351 -8.61 -14.31 18.64
CA GLY A 351 -8.79 -15.73 18.94
C GLY A 351 -7.74 -16.65 18.35
N ARG A 352 -6.82 -16.15 17.50
CA ARG A 352 -5.75 -16.96 16.90
C ARG A 352 -4.56 -17.06 17.84
N HIS A 353 -3.73 -18.09 17.65
CA HIS A 353 -2.62 -18.41 18.54
C HIS A 353 -1.28 -18.26 17.82
N VAL A 354 -0.27 -17.78 18.55
CA VAL A 354 1.12 -17.72 18.10
C VAL A 354 2.03 -18.32 19.16
N TRP A 355 3.12 -18.94 18.72
CA TRP A 355 4.06 -19.59 19.61
C TRP A 355 5.41 -18.90 19.53
N HIS A 356 6.05 -18.71 20.68
CA HIS A 356 7.41 -18.18 20.77
C HIS A 356 8.22 -19.03 21.74
N ARG A 357 9.44 -19.39 21.35
CA ARG A 357 10.32 -20.22 22.18
C ARG A 357 11.44 -19.37 22.77
N PHE A 358 11.54 -19.40 24.09
CA PHE A 358 12.66 -18.84 24.84
C PHE A 358 13.69 -19.92 25.15
N TYR A 359 14.97 -19.56 25.06
CA TYR A 359 16.11 -20.43 25.30
C TYR A 359 16.88 -19.96 26.55
N GLY A 360 17.09 -20.88 27.48
CA GLY A 360 17.84 -20.69 28.72
C GLY A 360 19.22 -21.36 28.67
N GLN A 361 19.76 -21.64 29.85
CA GLN A 361 21.10 -22.24 30.01
C GLN A 361 21.26 -23.54 29.20
N GLY A 362 22.46 -23.77 28.67
CA GLY A 362 22.75 -24.94 27.84
C GLY A 362 22.34 -24.83 26.37
N ASN A 363 21.90 -23.66 25.91
CA ASN A 363 21.71 -23.35 24.48
C ASN A 363 22.82 -22.44 23.93
N HIS A 364 22.79 -22.18 22.62
CA HIS A 364 23.74 -21.29 21.96
C HIS A 364 23.70 -19.87 22.57
N PRO A 365 24.86 -19.22 22.85
CA PRO A 365 24.92 -17.92 23.52
C PRO A 365 24.06 -16.84 22.87
N THR A 366 24.03 -16.79 21.53
CA THR A 366 23.19 -15.84 20.79
C THR A 366 21.69 -16.07 21.01
N ALA A 367 21.24 -17.32 21.09
CA ALA A 367 19.83 -17.64 21.32
C ALA A 367 19.41 -17.26 22.74
N ILE A 368 20.30 -17.46 23.72
CA ILE A 368 20.10 -17.03 25.10
C ILE A 368 20.00 -15.49 25.17
N LYS A 369 20.92 -14.77 24.52
CA LYS A 369 20.90 -13.30 24.49
C LYS A 369 19.60 -12.75 23.91
N ILE A 370 19.18 -13.24 22.74
CA ILE A 370 17.92 -12.83 22.10
C ILE A 370 16.71 -13.16 22.98
N SER A 371 16.71 -14.35 23.60
CA SER A 371 15.62 -14.75 24.51
C SER A 371 15.53 -13.84 25.72
N ASN A 372 16.66 -13.47 26.32
CA ASN A 372 16.70 -12.54 27.45
C ASN A 372 16.22 -11.14 27.06
N GLU A 373 16.65 -10.60 25.91
CA GLU A 373 16.18 -9.31 25.40
C GLU A 373 14.65 -9.31 25.17
N MET A 374 14.11 -10.39 24.60
CA MET A 374 12.67 -10.54 24.39
C MET A 374 11.90 -10.67 25.70
N LEU A 375 12.45 -11.40 26.69
CA LEU A 375 11.88 -11.51 28.03
C LEU A 375 11.83 -10.17 28.75
N GLU A 376 12.88 -9.36 28.68
CA GLU A 376 12.90 -8.02 29.28
C GLU A 376 11.84 -7.10 28.64
N LYS A 377 11.69 -7.17 27.31
CA LYS A 377 10.62 -6.43 26.62
C LYS A 377 9.24 -6.89 27.02
N LEU A 378 9.00 -8.20 27.14
CA LEU A 378 7.73 -8.75 27.61
C LEU A 378 7.42 -8.27 29.03
N LYS A 379 8.40 -8.33 29.94
CA LYS A 379 8.23 -7.89 31.33
C LYS A 379 7.86 -6.41 31.40
N THR A 380 8.59 -5.58 30.66
CA THR A 380 8.34 -4.14 30.61
C THR A 380 6.97 -3.85 29.99
N ALA A 381 6.60 -4.55 28.92
CA ALA A 381 5.28 -4.43 28.30
C ALA A 381 4.14 -4.90 29.22
N ALA A 382 4.40 -5.88 30.08
CA ALA A 382 3.44 -6.43 31.05
C ALA A 382 3.48 -5.73 32.42
N ASN A 383 4.33 -4.72 32.60
CA ASN A 383 4.56 -4.02 33.87
C ASN A 383 4.84 -4.95 35.07
N LEU A 384 5.75 -5.93 34.88
CA LEU A 384 6.06 -6.93 35.91
C LEU A 384 7.26 -6.54 36.79
N PRO A 385 7.20 -6.75 38.12
CA PRO A 385 8.18 -6.21 39.07
C PRO A 385 9.49 -7.01 39.25
N SER A 386 9.72 -8.15 38.59
CA SER A 386 10.94 -8.95 38.81
C SER A 386 11.50 -9.69 37.59
N ALA A 387 12.79 -10.05 37.67
CA ALA A 387 13.64 -10.44 36.54
C ALA A 387 13.75 -11.95 36.24
N SER A 388 13.00 -12.84 36.91
CA SER A 388 13.18 -14.28 36.71
C SER A 388 12.30 -14.87 35.59
N PHE A 389 12.71 -16.00 35.03
CA PHE A 389 11.94 -16.75 34.03
C PHE A 389 10.61 -17.28 34.60
N ALA A 390 10.55 -17.55 35.90
CA ALA A 390 9.33 -17.95 36.61
C ALA A 390 8.30 -16.81 36.66
N ASP A 391 8.73 -15.55 36.58
CA ASP A 391 7.83 -14.39 36.63
C ASP A 391 7.06 -14.17 35.33
N VAL A 392 7.49 -14.79 34.22
CA VAL A 392 6.74 -14.76 32.95
C VAL A 392 5.35 -15.38 33.11
N LEU A 393 5.20 -16.34 34.03
CA LEU A 393 3.88 -16.91 34.37
C LEU A 393 2.95 -15.87 35.02
N LYS A 394 3.48 -14.81 35.63
CA LYS A 394 2.68 -13.68 36.14
C LYS A 394 2.17 -12.77 35.02
N ALA A 395 2.73 -12.88 33.80
CA ALA A 395 2.19 -12.23 32.60
C ALA A 395 0.94 -12.96 32.06
N ARG A 396 0.59 -14.12 32.64
CA ARG A 396 -0.63 -14.84 32.27
C ARG A 396 -1.82 -13.90 32.50
N ASP A 397 -2.64 -13.79 31.47
CA ASP A 397 -3.78 -12.87 31.39
C ASP A 397 -3.48 -11.37 31.24
N VAL A 398 -2.22 -10.94 31.24
CA VAL A 398 -1.87 -9.55 30.90
C VAL A 398 -1.91 -9.37 29.38
N VAL A 399 -2.62 -8.34 28.95
CA VAL A 399 -2.67 -7.95 27.54
C VAL A 399 -1.49 -7.06 27.22
N VAL A 400 -0.64 -7.50 26.30
CA VAL A 400 0.57 -6.77 25.88
C VAL A 400 0.52 -6.50 24.38
N HIS A 401 1.11 -5.38 23.98
CA HIS A 401 1.26 -5.05 22.56
C HIS A 401 2.48 -5.75 21.97
N ALA A 402 2.32 -6.47 20.86
CA ALA A 402 3.39 -7.17 20.19
C ALA A 402 3.31 -7.09 18.66
N ARG A 403 4.46 -7.25 18.01
CA ARG A 403 4.56 -7.46 16.56
C ARG A 403 4.53 -8.96 16.27
N ILE A 404 3.58 -9.38 15.45
CA ILE A 404 3.47 -10.75 14.92
C ILE A 404 4.25 -10.82 13.61
N LYS A 405 5.16 -11.78 13.51
CA LYS A 405 6.00 -12.00 12.34
C LYS A 405 5.62 -13.31 11.65
N LEU A 406 5.45 -13.26 10.35
CA LEU A 406 5.38 -14.42 9.48
C LEU A 406 6.80 -14.91 9.20
N LYS A 407 7.12 -16.11 9.68
CA LYS A 407 8.31 -16.84 9.23
C LYS A 407 7.94 -17.66 7.99
N PRO A 408 8.59 -17.43 6.84
CA PRO A 408 8.37 -18.26 5.68
C PRO A 408 8.75 -19.71 5.98
N GLY A 409 8.03 -20.65 5.38
CA GLY A 409 8.35 -22.07 5.49
C GLY A 409 9.70 -22.36 4.83
N THR A 410 10.53 -23.17 5.48
CA THR A 410 11.84 -23.59 4.95
C THR A 410 12.01 -25.08 5.15
N ASN A 411 12.67 -25.78 4.22
CA ASN A 411 13.01 -27.21 4.34
C ASN A 411 11.80 -28.14 4.61
N GLY A 412 10.68 -27.90 3.93
CA GLY A 412 9.46 -28.71 4.07
C GLY A 412 8.62 -28.40 5.31
N PHE A 413 9.04 -27.47 6.17
CA PHE A 413 8.21 -26.95 7.26
C PHE A 413 7.27 -25.85 6.73
N PRO A 414 5.98 -25.85 7.13
CA PRO A 414 5.04 -24.80 6.74
C PRO A 414 5.47 -23.44 7.31
N ALA A 415 4.99 -22.36 6.69
CA ALA A 415 5.13 -21.04 7.27
C ALA A 415 4.44 -20.98 8.64
N GLN A 416 4.97 -20.16 9.54
CA GLN A 416 4.50 -20.10 10.93
C GLN A 416 4.59 -18.68 11.47
N ASN A 417 3.70 -18.34 12.40
CA ASN A 417 3.78 -17.06 13.10
C ASN A 417 4.60 -17.19 14.37
N GLU A 418 5.40 -16.17 14.63
CA GLU A 418 6.09 -15.98 15.91
C GLU A 418 5.92 -14.55 16.40
N VAL A 419 6.17 -14.33 17.68
CA VAL A 419 6.32 -12.97 18.21
C VAL A 419 7.68 -12.42 17.76
N GLY A 420 7.66 -11.35 16.98
CA GLY A 420 8.86 -10.65 16.52
C GLY A 420 9.44 -9.72 17.59
N THR A 421 8.58 -8.97 18.30
CA THR A 421 8.98 -8.14 19.45
C THR A 421 7.77 -7.77 20.31
N PHE A 422 8.02 -7.41 21.57
CA PHE A 422 7.02 -6.78 22.46
C PHE A 422 7.29 -5.28 22.53
N PHE A 423 6.22 -4.49 22.50
CA PHE A 423 6.31 -3.05 22.63
C PHE A 423 6.18 -2.67 24.10
N THR A 424 7.19 -1.97 24.60
CA THR A 424 7.18 -1.36 25.93
C THR A 424 6.39 -0.06 25.80
N GLN A 425 5.26 0.08 26.49
CA GLN A 425 4.56 1.37 26.52
C GLN A 425 5.53 2.45 27.04
N ALA A 426 5.58 3.59 26.34
CA ALA A 426 6.29 4.78 26.78
C ALA A 426 5.36 5.69 27.56
#